data_AF-A0A255TDB1-F1
#
_entry.id   AF-A0A255TDB1-F1
#
_cell.length_a   1.000
_cell.length_b   1.000
_cell.length_c   1.000
_cell.angle_alpha   90.00
_cell.angle_beta   90.00
_cell.angle_gamma   90.00
#
_symmetry.space_group_name_H-M   'P 1'
#
loop_
_entity.id
_entity.type
_entity.pdbx_description
1 polymer ?
#
loop_
_entity_poly.entity_id
_entity_poly.type
_entity_poly.pdbx_seq_one_letter_code
_entity_poly.pdbx_strand_id
1 'polypeptide(L)'
;MKVYKFTLLFLIIFVLCSCRKGVNTVKHEFNELNFSKIDTVSVQKIDSIQDIEYWTLLDGELICKIPSSEMIYTVFDNKTLSKKSVFGKKGRGKNEWISPHIVAKNTDGILVFDNGNKNLYSVKGHNVEK
;
A
#
# COMPACT_ATOMS: atom_id res chain seq x y z
N MET A 1 40.23 -17.60 49.18
CA MET A 1 40.11 -17.14 47.78
C MET A 1 39.74 -18.26 46.77
N LYS A 2 39.04 -19.33 47.18
CA LYS A 2 38.63 -20.44 46.28
C LYS A 2 37.12 -20.48 45.99
N VAL A 3 36.28 -19.88 46.84
CA VAL A 3 34.81 -19.90 46.72
C VAL A 3 34.33 -19.04 45.54
N TYR A 4 34.90 -17.85 45.34
CA TYR A 4 34.53 -16.93 44.25
C TYR A 4 34.74 -17.48 42.83
N LYS A 5 35.67 -18.43 42.65
CA LYS A 5 35.93 -19.05 41.33
C LYS A 5 34.80 -20.01 40.93
N PHE A 6 34.22 -20.73 41.89
CA PHE A 6 33.09 -21.63 41.63
C PHE A 6 31.79 -20.87 41.39
N THR A 7 31.57 -19.76 42.11
CA THR A 7 30.40 -18.90 41.91
C THR A 7 30.42 -18.22 40.54
N LEU A 8 31.58 -17.75 40.09
CA LEU A 8 31.76 -17.14 38.76
C LEU A 8 31.51 -18.15 37.63
N LEU A 9 31.99 -19.39 37.80
CA LEU A 9 31.78 -20.47 36.82
C LEU A 9 30.29 -20.83 36.67
N PHE A 10 29.54 -20.87 37.78
CA PHE A 10 28.10 -21.14 37.77
C PHE A 10 27.31 -20.03 37.06
N LEU A 11 27.69 -18.76 37.24
CA LEU A 11 27.04 -17.61 36.59
C LEU A 11 27.23 -17.64 35.06
N ILE A 12 28.40 -18.06 34.57
CA ILE A 12 28.68 -18.17 33.14
C ILE A 12 27.83 -19.26 32.48
N ILE A 13 27.59 -20.39 33.17
CA ILE A 13 26.77 -21.49 32.64
C ILE A 13 25.29 -21.07 32.48
N PHE A 14 24.76 -20.26 33.40
CA PHE A 14 23.40 -19.72 33.29
C PHE A 14 23.23 -18.72 32.14
N VAL A 15 24.25 -17.91 31.86
CA VAL A 15 24.25 -16.97 30.72
C VAL A 15 24.27 -17.72 29.38
N LEU A 16 25.01 -18.84 29.29
CA LEU A 16 25.11 -19.64 28.07
C LEU A 16 23.85 -20.49 27.77
N CYS A 17 23.02 -20.79 28.78
CA CYS A 17 21.77 -21.53 28.57
C CYS A 17 20.58 -20.64 28.16
N SER A 18 20.72 -19.31 28.16
CA SER A 18 19.62 -18.38 27.84
C SER A 18 19.42 -18.16 26.33
N CYS A 19 20.33 -18.64 25.49
CA CYS A 19 20.22 -18.55 24.03
C CYS A 19 19.30 -19.65 23.46
N ARG A 20 18.02 -19.63 23.83
CA ARG A 20 17.00 -20.40 23.10
C ARG A 20 16.74 -19.64 21.80
N LYS A 21 17.22 -20.16 20.66
CA LYS A 21 16.77 -19.70 19.34
C LYS A 21 15.26 -19.81 19.33
N GLY A 22 14.57 -18.68 19.42
CA GLY A 22 13.15 -18.63 19.13
C GLY A 22 13.00 -19.17 17.71
N VAL A 23 12.44 -20.37 17.59
CA VAL A 23 12.06 -20.90 16.29
C VAL A 23 10.99 -19.94 15.82
N ASN A 24 11.34 -19.05 14.89
CA ASN A 24 10.38 -18.23 14.17
C ASN A 24 9.42 -19.20 13.50
N THR A 25 8.30 -19.47 14.16
CA THR A 25 7.24 -20.30 13.60
C THR A 25 6.60 -19.40 12.55
N VAL A 26 7.07 -19.52 11.32
CA VAL A 26 6.41 -18.88 10.18
C VAL A 26 5.03 -19.52 10.09
N LYS A 27 4.02 -18.80 10.57
CA LYS A 27 2.64 -19.19 10.34
C LYS A 27 2.35 -18.90 8.88
N HIS A 28 2.33 -19.94 8.07
CA HIS A 28 1.77 -19.87 6.74
C HIS A 28 0.25 -19.95 6.89
N GLU A 29 -0.40 -18.79 6.90
CA GLU A 29 -1.85 -18.71 6.76
C GLU A 29 -2.18 -18.73 5.27
N PHE A 30 -2.76 -19.83 4.80
CA PHE A 30 -3.30 -19.93 3.46
C PHE A 30 -4.79 -19.58 3.53
N ASN A 31 -5.20 -18.58 2.78
CA ASN A 31 -6.61 -18.33 2.57
C ASN A 31 -7.07 -19.24 1.43
N GLU A 32 -7.66 -20.38 1.77
CA GLU A 32 -8.41 -21.19 0.80
C GLU A 32 -9.74 -20.49 0.53
N LEU A 33 -9.70 -19.38 -0.22
CA LEU A 33 -10.92 -18.87 -0.85
C LEU A 33 -11.36 -19.93 -1.87
N ASN A 34 -12.21 -20.85 -1.43
CA ASN A 34 -12.91 -21.79 -2.30
C ASN A 34 -13.95 -20.99 -3.10
N PHE A 35 -13.53 -20.48 -4.25
CA PHE A 35 -14.43 -19.79 -5.16
C PHE A 35 -15.41 -20.80 -5.77
N SER A 36 -16.66 -20.80 -5.30
CA SER A 36 -17.71 -21.73 -5.71
C SER A 36 -18.13 -21.59 -7.18
N LYS A 37 -17.72 -20.52 -7.85
CA LYS A 37 -18.05 -20.22 -9.24
C LYS A 37 -17.00 -19.28 -9.82
N ILE A 38 -16.46 -19.64 -10.99
CA ILE A 38 -15.72 -18.71 -11.85
C ILE A 38 -16.78 -18.00 -12.69
N ASP A 39 -17.11 -16.75 -12.36
CA ASP A 39 -17.96 -15.95 -13.25
C ASP A 39 -17.21 -15.64 -14.54
N THR A 40 -17.96 -15.59 -15.64
CA THR A 40 -17.43 -15.17 -16.93
C THR A 40 -17.02 -13.71 -16.83
N VAL A 41 -15.71 -13.45 -16.80
CA VAL A 41 -15.17 -12.09 -16.78
C VAL A 41 -15.39 -11.47 -18.15
N SER A 42 -16.21 -10.41 -18.23
CA SER A 42 -16.24 -9.57 -19.42
C SER A 42 -14.90 -8.83 -19.52
N VAL A 43 -14.11 -9.16 -20.53
CA VAL A 43 -12.81 -8.49 -20.77
C VAL A 43 -13.05 -7.28 -21.66
N GLN A 44 -12.70 -6.10 -21.18
CA GLN A 44 -12.59 -4.89 -22.01
C GLN A 44 -11.11 -4.63 -22.27
N LYS A 45 -10.73 -4.54 -23.54
CA LYS A 45 -9.37 -4.19 -23.95
C LYS A 45 -9.22 -2.67 -23.92
N ILE A 46 -8.13 -2.19 -23.33
CA ILE A 46 -7.79 -0.77 -23.30
C ILE A 46 -6.52 -0.57 -24.12
N ASP A 47 -6.63 0.14 -25.24
CA ASP A 47 -5.51 0.33 -26.17
C ASP A 47 -4.55 1.46 -25.73
N SER A 48 -4.93 2.29 -24.76
CA SER A 48 -4.26 3.57 -24.47
C SER A 48 -3.68 3.72 -23.06
N ILE A 49 -3.87 2.77 -22.14
CA ILE A 49 -3.29 2.87 -20.80
C ILE A 49 -1.98 2.08 -20.78
N GLN A 50 -0.86 2.82 -20.80
CA GLN A 50 0.46 2.24 -20.61
C GLN A 50 0.84 2.30 -19.13
N ASP A 51 1.33 1.17 -18.62
CA ASP A 51 1.99 1.00 -17.32
C ASP A 51 1.20 1.44 -16.08
N ILE A 52 0.08 0.79 -15.76
CA ILE A 52 -0.59 1.01 -14.46
C ILE A 52 0.26 0.40 -13.33
N GLU A 53 0.77 1.23 -12.42
CA GLU A 53 1.47 0.74 -11.21
C GLU A 53 0.48 0.23 -10.15
N TYR A 54 -0.65 0.92 -10.03
CA TYR A 54 -1.68 0.66 -9.05
C TYR A 54 -3.02 1.18 -9.59
N TRP A 55 -4.11 0.50 -9.28
CA TRP A 55 -5.44 1.00 -9.57
C TRP A 55 -6.40 0.70 -8.44
N THR A 56 -7.47 1.48 -8.37
CA THR A 56 -8.58 1.25 -7.46
C THR A 56 -9.88 1.68 -8.13
N LEU A 57 -10.97 0.99 -7.82
CA LEU A 57 -12.31 1.37 -8.24
C LEU A 57 -13.03 2.03 -7.07
N LEU A 58 -13.37 3.31 -7.22
CA LEU A 58 -14.01 4.11 -6.18
C LEU A 58 -15.19 4.88 -6.77
N ASP A 59 -16.39 4.67 -6.22
CA ASP A 59 -17.65 5.27 -6.68
C ASP A 59 -17.92 5.15 -8.18
N GLY A 60 -17.53 4.01 -8.78
CA GLY A 60 -17.70 3.77 -10.21
C GLY A 60 -16.69 4.49 -11.11
N GLU A 61 -15.65 5.08 -10.54
CA GLU A 61 -14.50 5.63 -11.26
C GLU A 61 -13.28 4.73 -11.08
N LEU A 62 -12.57 4.47 -12.17
CA LEU A 62 -11.31 3.74 -12.16
C LEU A 62 -10.18 4.75 -11.99
N ILE A 63 -9.50 4.72 -10.85
CA ILE A 63 -8.38 5.61 -10.56
C ILE A 63 -7.09 4.82 -10.69
N CYS A 64 -6.24 5.23 -11.63
CA CYS A 64 -4.97 4.56 -11.91
C CYS A 64 -3.81 5.47 -11.54
N LYS A 65 -2.83 4.91 -10.83
CA LYS A 65 -1.50 5.48 -10.70
C LYS A 65 -0.70 5.11 -11.95
N ILE A 66 -0.27 6.12 -12.70
CA ILE A 66 0.48 5.95 -13.94
C ILE A 66 1.87 6.60 -13.73
N PRO A 67 2.96 5.97 -14.20
CA PRO A 67 4.29 6.56 -14.22
C PRO A 67 4.25 7.89 -14.97
N SER A 68 4.34 8.98 -14.22
CA SER A 68 4.38 10.33 -14.75
C SER A 68 5.44 11.13 -14.00
N SER A 69 6.07 12.05 -14.71
CA SER A 69 6.98 13.04 -14.11
C SER A 69 6.23 14.11 -13.31
N GLU A 70 4.93 14.32 -13.59
CA GLU A 70 4.19 15.45 -13.04
C GLU A 70 2.97 15.01 -12.22
N MET A 71 2.03 14.29 -12.84
CA MET A 71 0.73 13.96 -12.26
C MET A 71 0.61 12.49 -11.89
N ILE A 72 0.27 12.19 -10.64
CA ILE A 72 0.38 10.82 -10.10
C ILE A 72 -0.81 9.94 -10.49
N TYR A 73 -2.03 10.48 -10.47
CA TYR A 73 -3.25 9.71 -10.71
C TYR A 73 -3.98 10.20 -11.95
N THR A 74 -4.50 9.24 -12.71
CA THR A 74 -5.45 9.47 -13.81
C THR A 74 -6.77 8.79 -13.46
N VAL A 75 -7.88 9.50 -13.61
CA VAL A 75 -9.23 8.99 -13.39
C VAL A 75 -9.85 8.65 -14.73
N PHE A 76 -10.42 7.46 -14.84
CA PHE A 76 -11.14 6.96 -16.00
C PHE A 76 -12.60 6.69 -15.64
N ASP A 77 -13.48 6.89 -16.61
CA ASP A 77 -14.84 6.37 -16.53
C ASP A 77 -14.80 4.84 -16.57
N ASN A 78 -15.42 4.15 -15.62
CA ASN A 78 -15.34 2.69 -15.56
C ASN A 78 -16.11 1.97 -16.69
N LYS A 79 -17.03 2.66 -17.38
CA LYS A 79 -17.83 2.05 -18.45
C LYS A 79 -17.19 2.25 -19.82
N THR A 80 -16.71 3.46 -20.09
CA THR A 80 -16.12 3.81 -21.39
C THR A 80 -14.60 3.75 -21.38
N LEU A 81 -13.98 3.70 -20.20
CA LEU A 81 -12.53 3.73 -19.99
C LEU A 81 -11.88 4.98 -20.59
N SER A 82 -12.67 6.03 -20.82
CA SER A 82 -12.19 7.34 -21.25
C SER A 82 -11.61 8.09 -20.06
N LYS A 83 -10.47 8.74 -20.27
CA LYS A 83 -9.84 9.62 -19.28
C LYS A 83 -10.78 10.78 -18.94
N LYS A 84 -11.08 10.94 -17.64
CA LYS A 84 -11.88 12.04 -17.10
C LYS A 84 -11.01 13.16 -16.55
N SER A 85 -9.96 12.82 -15.80
CA SER A 85 -9.13 13.82 -15.13
C SER A 85 -7.76 13.27 -14.71
N VAL A 86 -6.89 14.15 -14.23
CA VAL A 86 -5.64 13.80 -13.53
C VAL A 86 -5.54 14.59 -12.24
N PHE A 87 -4.86 14.03 -11.24
CA PHE A 87 -4.59 14.74 -9.99
C PHE A 87 -3.37 14.20 -9.25
N GLY A 88 -2.93 14.97 -8.25
CA GLY A 88 -1.78 14.67 -7.42
C GLY A 88 -0.49 15.04 -8.12
N LYS A 89 0.33 15.86 -7.46
CA LYS A 89 1.61 16.30 -8.02
C LYS A 89 2.75 15.55 -7.36
N LYS A 90 3.69 15.04 -8.15
CA LYS A 90 4.90 14.40 -7.62
C LYS A 90 5.87 15.44 -7.08
N GLY A 91 6.37 15.22 -5.87
CA GLY A 91 7.40 16.08 -5.29
C GLY A 91 7.42 16.07 -3.76
N ARG A 92 8.11 17.07 -3.19
CA ARG A 92 8.33 17.23 -1.74
C ARG A 92 7.81 18.56 -1.20
N GLY A 93 7.26 19.41 -2.08
CA GLY A 93 6.69 20.69 -1.73
C GLY A 93 5.33 20.58 -1.06
N LYS A 94 4.76 21.74 -0.73
CA LYS A 94 3.40 21.84 -0.22
C LYS A 94 2.41 21.30 -1.26
N ASN A 95 1.50 20.42 -0.84
CA ASN A 95 0.52 19.75 -1.68
C ASN A 95 1.12 18.82 -2.76
N GLU A 96 2.37 18.38 -2.58
CA GLU A 96 3.01 17.36 -3.42
C GLU A 96 3.18 16.06 -2.66
N TRP A 97 3.23 14.95 -3.40
CA TRP A 97 3.37 13.61 -2.84
C TRP A 97 4.57 12.86 -3.41
N ILE A 98 5.18 12.03 -2.57
CA ILE A 98 6.37 11.25 -2.93
C ILE A 98 5.98 9.85 -3.41
N SER A 99 5.15 9.16 -2.63
CA SER A 99 4.65 7.81 -2.91
C SER A 99 3.24 7.62 -2.33
N PRO A 100 2.22 8.30 -2.89
CA PRO A 100 0.85 8.20 -2.41
C PRO A 100 0.18 6.87 -2.78
N HIS A 101 -0.73 6.45 -1.92
CA HIS A 101 -1.67 5.35 -2.11
C HIS A 101 -3.05 5.81 -1.66
N ILE A 102 -4.06 5.63 -2.51
CA ILE A 102 -5.45 5.92 -2.14
C ILE A 102 -5.96 4.74 -1.31
N VAL A 103 -6.39 5.03 -0.08
CA VAL A 103 -6.82 4.02 0.90
C VAL A 103 -8.34 3.92 0.98
N ALA A 104 -9.03 5.06 0.89
CA ALA A 104 -10.48 5.12 0.98
C ALA A 104 -11.03 6.40 0.32
N LYS A 105 -12.33 6.42 0.06
CA LYS A 105 -13.10 7.61 -0.33
C LYS A 105 -14.34 7.69 0.55
N ASN A 106 -14.72 8.90 0.94
CA ASN A 106 -15.97 9.19 1.62
C ASN A 106 -16.68 10.37 0.94
N THR A 107 -17.80 10.82 1.49
CA THR A 107 -18.59 11.95 0.97
C THR A 107 -17.80 13.24 0.86
N ASP A 108 -16.76 13.40 1.68
CA ASP A 108 -16.01 14.65 1.81
C ASP A 108 -14.74 14.67 0.95
N GLY A 109 -14.30 13.52 0.44
CA GLY A 109 -13.09 13.42 -0.39
C GLY A 109 -12.41 12.05 -0.36
N ILE A 110 -11.13 12.04 -0.72
CA ILE A 110 -10.30 10.82 -0.67
C ILE A 110 -9.30 10.87 0.47
N LEU A 111 -8.97 9.69 0.98
CA LEU A 111 -7.92 9.47 1.95
C LEU A 111 -6.69 8.92 1.24
N VAL A 112 -5.60 9.68 1.31
CA VAL A 112 -4.32 9.36 0.65
C VAL A 112 -3.25 9.12 1.69
N PHE A 113 -2.66 7.93 1.70
CA PHE A 113 -1.48 7.63 2.48
C PHE A 113 -0.23 7.83 1.62
N ASP A 114 0.56 8.86 1.91
CA ASP A 114 1.85 9.07 1.25
C ASP A 114 2.94 8.36 2.03
N ASN A 115 3.38 7.21 1.50
CA ASN A 115 4.45 6.42 2.08
C ASN A 115 5.77 7.19 2.15
N GLY A 116 6.04 8.10 1.21
CA GLY A 116 7.30 8.83 1.19
C GLY A 116 7.34 9.95 2.24
N ASN A 117 6.21 10.61 2.49
CA ASN A 117 6.07 11.60 3.56
C ASN A 117 5.62 11.00 4.90
N LYS A 118 5.23 9.72 4.93
CA LYS A 118 4.69 8.98 6.07
C LYS A 118 3.47 9.66 6.70
N ASN A 119 2.63 10.28 5.87
CA ASN A 119 1.48 11.06 6.31
C ASN A 119 0.19 10.58 5.63
N LEU A 120 -0.92 10.82 6.31
CA LEU A 120 -2.26 10.58 5.82
C LEU A 120 -2.94 11.92 5.50
N TYR A 121 -3.40 12.08 4.27
CA TYR A 121 -4.03 13.30 3.78
C TYR A 121 -5.51 13.06 3.49
N SER A 122 -6.37 13.96 3.96
CA SER A 122 -7.75 14.06 3.50
C SER A 122 -7.82 15.10 2.39
N VAL A 123 -8.03 14.67 1.16
CA VAL A 123 -8.12 15.55 -0.01
C VAL A 123 -9.59 15.82 -0.27
N LYS A 124 -10.04 17.03 0.09
CA LYS A 124 -11.43 17.46 -0.10
C LYS A 124 -11.68 17.90 -1.53
N GLY A 125 -12.85 17.55 -2.07
CA GLY A 125 -13.33 18.05 -3.35
C GLY A 125 -12.41 17.71 -4.52
N HIS A 126 -12.63 16.57 -5.17
CA HIS A 126 -12.18 16.39 -6.54
C HIS A 126 -13.07 17.23 -7.46
N ASN A 127 -13.00 18.56 -7.36
CA ASN A 127 -13.45 19.41 -8.45
C ASN A 127 -12.39 19.31 -9.53
N VAL A 128 -12.67 18.43 -10.48
CA VAL A 128 -12.01 18.36 -11.78
C VAL A 128 -12.31 19.68 -12.47
N GLU A 129 -11.36 20.62 -12.46
CA GLU A 129 -11.44 21.76 -13.37
C GLU A 129 -11.46 21.20 -14.81
N LYS A 130 -12.45 21.66 -15.58
CA LYS A 130 -12.70 21.28 -16.97
C LYS A 130 -11.66 21.86 -17.92
#